data_AF-A0A938XVI4-F1
#
_entry.id   AF-A0A938XVI4-F1
#
_cell.length_a   1.000
_cell.length_b   1.000
_cell.length_c   1.000
_cell.angle_alpha   90.00
_cell.angle_beta   90.00
_cell.angle_gamma   90.00
#
_symmetry.space_group_name_H-M   'P 1'
#
loop_
_entity.id
_entity.type
_entity.pdbx_description
1 polymer ?
#
loop_
_entity_poly.entity_id
_entity_poly.type
_entity_poly.pdbx_seq_one_letter_code
_entity_poly.pdbx_strand_id
1 'polypeptide(L)'
;MKLAEILVFTDIKQLHQIAEHYGCECNPHSKNELITSLLANLQHRHTIKLEVQKLTPIEAHFLLLLFLDKRLLFSLEDLLAKASIALAATAEKTKEEARRLIAGALKRGWIFPAKGTGAGQYQTPHDLREPYIYAWLESQTKDWQADMVEPLGYRDEGTALCDDMLQFLRFLEAEPIPLTADGGMYKRYQTQLFQFLNVKEAPLPPQKWRFGYGLHFDLYPDRFSLLYDFCYFRRYIEENGGFVRITDQGRELIADPAVAEHYHELIRFWLRLYKRAIPNLPMLVQLIPLLSAGRWIAQSQLSGLLLPWIKPFYYDEPIDILSNRVLKMMVHLGLLKVGQSAEQEWMYTTTSASQAWLGSYNGFVDTTILLK
;
A
#
# COMPACT_ATOMS: atom_id res chain seq x y z
N MET A 1 -10.39 -9.06 17.58
CA MET A 1 -11.15 -10.18 18.17
C MET A 1 -10.90 -11.43 17.37
N LYS A 2 -10.74 -12.58 18.04
CA LYS A 2 -10.59 -13.88 17.38
C LYS A 2 -11.94 -14.36 16.84
N LEU A 3 -11.94 -15.25 15.86
CA LEU A 3 -13.17 -15.81 15.29
C LEU A 3 -14.07 -16.40 16.39
N ALA A 4 -13.51 -17.17 17.33
CA ALA A 4 -14.26 -17.77 18.43
C ALA A 4 -15.06 -16.76 19.27
N GLU A 5 -14.45 -15.61 19.59
CA GLU A 5 -15.12 -14.55 20.33
C GLU A 5 -16.26 -13.93 19.51
N ILE A 6 -16.04 -13.73 18.20
CA ILE A 6 -17.02 -13.13 17.30
C ILE A 6 -18.24 -14.03 17.14
N LEU A 7 -18.04 -15.34 16.96
CA LEU A 7 -19.13 -16.30 16.75
C LEU A 7 -20.08 -16.40 17.94
N VAL A 8 -19.60 -16.25 19.18
CA VAL A 8 -20.43 -16.26 20.40
C VAL A 8 -21.50 -15.16 20.34
N PHE A 9 -21.15 -13.97 19.85
CA PHE A 9 -22.05 -12.82 19.78
C PHE A 9 -22.78 -12.67 18.44
N THR A 10 -22.40 -13.45 17.44
CA THR A 10 -23.02 -13.41 16.12
C THR A 10 -24.47 -13.91 16.20
N ASP A 11 -25.36 -13.27 15.43
CA ASP A 11 -26.77 -13.66 15.33
C ASP A 11 -26.90 -15.06 14.72
N ILE A 12 -27.86 -15.84 15.23
CA ILE A 12 -28.03 -17.23 14.81
C ILE A 12 -28.34 -17.36 13.32
N LYS A 13 -29.05 -16.39 12.72
CA LYS A 13 -29.36 -16.41 11.28
C LYS A 13 -28.09 -16.28 10.44
N GLN A 14 -27.16 -15.43 10.86
CA GLN A 14 -25.88 -15.30 10.17
C GLN A 14 -25.04 -16.57 10.32
N LEU A 15 -25.02 -17.19 11.51
CA LEU A 15 -24.32 -18.46 11.70
C LEU A 15 -24.87 -19.56 10.78
N HIS A 16 -26.19 -19.65 10.61
CA HIS A 16 -26.80 -20.59 9.66
C HIS A 16 -26.40 -20.31 8.21
N GLN A 17 -26.40 -19.04 7.78
CA GLN A 17 -25.98 -18.68 6.42
C GLN A 17 -24.54 -19.10 6.12
N ILE A 18 -23.64 -18.96 7.10
CA ILE A 18 -22.26 -19.40 6.96
C ILE A 18 -22.20 -20.93 6.93
N ALA A 19 -22.89 -21.61 7.85
CA ALA A 19 -22.89 -23.07 7.90
C ALA A 19 -23.43 -23.69 6.61
N GLU A 20 -24.50 -23.12 6.04
CA GLU A 20 -25.06 -23.53 4.75
C GLU A 20 -24.07 -23.33 3.60
N HIS A 21 -23.32 -22.22 3.59
CA HIS A 21 -22.27 -21.96 2.58
C HIS A 21 -21.18 -23.04 2.60
N TYR A 22 -20.75 -23.45 3.78
CA TYR A 22 -19.70 -24.45 3.96
C TYR A 22 -20.21 -25.89 3.98
N GLY A 23 -21.52 -26.11 3.89
CA GLY A 23 -22.13 -27.44 3.96
C GLY A 23 -21.91 -28.13 5.31
N CYS A 24 -21.87 -27.35 6.41
CA CYS A 24 -21.66 -27.91 7.75
C CYS A 24 -22.85 -28.78 8.19
N GLU A 25 -22.57 -30.02 8.56
CA GLU A 25 -23.55 -30.89 9.23
C GLU A 25 -23.57 -30.57 10.73
N CYS A 26 -24.62 -29.89 11.19
CA CYS A 26 -24.81 -29.54 12.61
C CYS A 26 -26.29 -29.42 12.96
N ASN A 27 -26.65 -29.69 14.21
CA ASN A 27 -28.01 -29.46 14.70
C ASN A 27 -28.38 -27.96 14.62
N PRO A 28 -29.41 -27.59 13.84
CA PRO A 28 -29.76 -26.19 13.65
C PRO A 28 -30.30 -25.52 14.91
N HIS A 29 -30.74 -26.30 15.91
CA HIS A 29 -31.30 -25.77 17.15
C HIS A 29 -30.25 -25.52 18.24
N SER A 30 -29.00 -25.95 18.04
CA SER A 30 -27.92 -25.78 19.02
C SER A 30 -26.91 -24.74 18.55
N LYS A 31 -26.98 -23.52 19.10
CA LYS A 31 -26.01 -22.45 18.78
C LYS A 31 -24.56 -22.89 19.09
N ASN A 32 -24.36 -23.63 20.18
CA ASN A 32 -23.02 -24.10 20.55
C ASN A 32 -22.46 -25.13 19.56
N GLU A 33 -23.30 -26.04 19.07
CA GLU A 33 -22.90 -27.02 18.06
C GLU A 33 -22.60 -26.36 16.73
N LEU A 34 -23.41 -25.37 16.33
CA LEU A 34 -23.20 -24.54 15.15
C LEU A 34 -21.87 -23.76 15.22
N ILE A 35 -21.58 -23.11 16.35
CA ILE A 35 -20.31 -22.41 16.58
C ILE A 35 -19.13 -23.38 16.49
N THR A 36 -19.24 -24.55 17.12
CA THR A 36 -18.16 -25.56 17.14
C THR A 36 -17.87 -26.07 15.73
N SER A 37 -18.92 -26.39 14.96
CA SER A 37 -18.80 -26.83 13.57
C SER A 37 -18.20 -25.74 12.67
N LEU A 38 -18.62 -24.48 12.84
CA LEU A 38 -18.06 -23.34 12.10
C LEU A 38 -16.59 -23.09 12.43
N LEU A 39 -16.20 -23.17 13.71
CA LEU A 39 -14.79 -23.01 14.10
C LEU A 39 -13.90 -24.08 13.47
N ALA A 40 -14.36 -25.33 13.49
CA ALA A 40 -13.64 -26.45 12.90
C ALA A 40 -13.47 -26.30 11.38
N ASN A 41 -14.44 -25.71 10.68
CA ASN A 41 -14.40 -25.57 9.23
C ASN A 41 -13.70 -24.30 8.74
N LEU A 42 -14.00 -23.13 9.33
CA LEU A 42 -13.53 -21.82 8.86
C LEU A 42 -12.02 -21.62 9.02
N GLN A 43 -11.41 -22.28 10.00
CA GLN A 43 -9.95 -22.21 10.25
C GLN A 43 -9.18 -23.35 9.58
N HIS A 44 -9.87 -24.33 8.99
CA HIS A 44 -9.22 -25.51 8.44
C HIS A 44 -8.49 -25.19 7.14
N ARG A 45 -7.18 -25.47 7.08
CA ARG A 45 -6.31 -25.12 5.94
C ARG A 45 -6.86 -25.63 4.60
N HIS A 46 -7.41 -26.83 4.56
CA HIS A 46 -7.98 -27.39 3.32
C HIS A 46 -9.20 -26.59 2.85
N THR A 47 -10.10 -26.23 3.77
CA THR A 47 -11.30 -25.45 3.48
C THR A 47 -10.93 -24.07 2.94
N ILE A 48 -9.98 -23.39 3.59
CA ILE A 48 -9.48 -22.08 3.15
C ILE A 48 -8.88 -22.16 1.74
N LYS A 49 -8.04 -23.18 1.47
CA LYS A 49 -7.46 -23.38 0.13
C LYS A 49 -8.52 -23.58 -0.94
N LEU A 50 -9.52 -24.42 -0.68
CA LEU A 50 -10.63 -24.66 -1.60
C LEU A 50 -11.44 -23.38 -1.85
N GLU A 51 -11.73 -22.60 -0.81
CA GLU A 51 -12.45 -21.34 -0.97
C GLU A 51 -11.68 -20.32 -1.80
N VAL A 52 -10.38 -20.17 -1.54
CA VAL A 52 -9.51 -19.27 -2.31
C VAL A 52 -9.45 -19.66 -3.79
N GLN A 53 -9.39 -20.96 -4.11
CA GLN A 53 -9.36 -21.44 -5.50
C GLN A 53 -10.66 -21.16 -6.27
N LYS A 54 -11.80 -21.04 -5.57
CA LYS A 54 -13.10 -20.74 -6.19
C LYS A 54 -13.33 -19.25 -6.42
N LEU A 55 -12.47 -18.37 -5.89
CA LEU A 55 -12.69 -16.92 -6.00
C LEU A 55 -12.51 -16.46 -7.43
N THR A 56 -13.45 -15.65 -7.90
CA THR A 56 -13.23 -14.84 -9.10
C THR A 56 -12.11 -13.81 -8.86
N PRO A 57 -11.48 -13.27 -9.92
CA PRO A 57 -10.45 -12.24 -9.77
C PRO A 57 -10.92 -11.01 -8.97
N ILE A 58 -12.21 -10.64 -9.11
CA ILE A 58 -12.82 -9.53 -8.37
C ILE A 58 -12.98 -9.87 -6.88
N GLU A 59 -13.44 -11.07 -6.56
CA GLU A 59 -13.58 -11.52 -5.17
C GLU A 59 -12.22 -11.68 -4.48
N ALA A 60 -11.21 -12.17 -5.18
CA ALA A 60 -9.84 -12.24 -4.69
C ALA A 60 -9.27 -10.84 -4.41
N HIS A 61 -9.49 -9.88 -5.30
CA HIS A 61 -9.09 -8.50 -5.09
C HIS A 61 -9.81 -7.87 -3.88
N PHE A 62 -11.11 -8.10 -3.73
CA PHE A 62 -11.88 -7.63 -2.57
C PHE A 62 -11.40 -8.28 -1.26
N LEU A 63 -11.11 -9.59 -1.27
CA LEU A 63 -10.52 -10.31 -0.14
C LEU A 63 -9.20 -9.65 0.29
N LEU A 64 -8.29 -9.39 -0.64
CA LEU A 64 -6.99 -8.78 -0.33
C LEU A 64 -7.13 -7.36 0.20
N LEU A 65 -8.02 -6.55 -0.37
CA LEU A 65 -8.34 -5.21 0.15
C LEU A 65 -8.86 -5.23 1.59
N LEU A 66 -9.60 -6.29 1.96
CA LEU A 66 -10.14 -6.48 3.30
C LEU A 66 -9.09 -7.05 4.27
N PHE A 67 -8.36 -8.07 3.86
CA PHE A 67 -7.53 -8.89 4.76
C PHE A 67 -6.14 -8.29 4.99
N LEU A 68 -5.62 -7.52 4.03
CA LEU A 68 -4.43 -6.70 4.22
C LEU A 68 -4.75 -5.40 4.99
N ASP A 69 -6.02 -5.07 5.20
CA ASP A 69 -6.38 -3.96 6.09
C ASP A 69 -6.45 -4.44 7.55
N LYS A 70 -5.46 -4.03 8.34
CA LYS A 70 -5.30 -4.49 9.73
C LYS A 70 -6.32 -3.89 10.70
N ARG A 71 -7.09 -2.87 10.29
CA ARG A 71 -8.16 -2.26 11.11
C ARG A 71 -9.15 -3.33 11.58
N LEU A 72 -9.58 -3.24 12.84
CA LEU A 72 -10.53 -4.22 13.41
C LEU A 72 -11.98 -3.95 13.01
N LEU A 73 -12.32 -2.69 12.73
CA LEU A 73 -13.67 -2.23 12.44
C LEU A 73 -13.71 -1.51 11.11
N PHE A 74 -14.80 -1.73 10.38
CA PHE A 74 -15.12 -1.10 9.10
C PHE A 74 -16.54 -0.55 9.15
N SER A 75 -16.73 0.67 8.64
CA SER A 75 -18.08 1.15 8.31
C SER A 75 -18.60 0.49 7.03
N LEU A 76 -19.91 0.57 6.79
CA LEU A 76 -20.46 0.19 5.48
C LEU A 76 -19.83 0.99 4.33
N GLU A 77 -19.48 2.26 4.55
CA GLU A 77 -18.81 3.11 3.55
C GLU A 77 -17.40 2.62 3.23
N ASP A 78 -16.63 2.19 4.24
CA ASP A 78 -15.32 1.55 4.04
C ASP A 78 -15.45 0.30 3.15
N LEU A 79 -16.43 -0.55 3.45
CA LEU A 79 -16.66 -1.79 2.69
C LEU A 79 -17.13 -1.49 1.27
N LEU A 80 -18.01 -0.51 1.08
CA LEU A 80 -18.46 -0.08 -0.24
C LEU A 80 -17.32 0.54 -1.05
N ALA A 81 -16.42 1.30 -0.42
CA ALA A 81 -15.25 1.86 -1.07
C ALA A 81 -14.30 0.74 -1.53
N LYS A 82 -14.01 -0.25 -0.68
CA LYS A 82 -13.19 -1.43 -1.05
C LYS A 82 -13.84 -2.25 -2.17
N ALA A 83 -15.15 -2.50 -2.08
CA ALA A 83 -15.88 -3.23 -3.10
C ALA A 83 -15.91 -2.47 -4.43
N SER A 84 -16.09 -1.15 -4.38
CA SER A 84 -16.01 -0.29 -5.55
C SER A 84 -14.62 -0.36 -6.19
N ILE A 85 -13.54 -0.29 -5.41
CA ILE A 85 -12.18 -0.43 -5.92
C ILE A 85 -11.97 -1.80 -6.58
N ALA A 86 -12.48 -2.89 -5.98
CA ALA A 86 -12.39 -4.22 -6.55
C ALA A 86 -13.14 -4.36 -7.89
N LEU A 87 -14.35 -3.78 -7.96
CA LEU A 87 -15.22 -3.82 -9.14
C LEU A 87 -14.77 -2.87 -10.24
N ALA A 88 -14.11 -1.78 -9.88
CA ALA A 88 -13.74 -0.73 -10.81
C ALA A 88 -12.85 -1.26 -11.95
N ALA A 89 -12.13 -2.38 -11.76
CA ALA A 89 -11.42 -3.10 -12.81
C ALA A 89 -12.32 -3.56 -13.98
N THR A 90 -13.64 -3.63 -13.77
CA THR A 90 -14.65 -3.93 -14.78
C THR A 90 -15.54 -2.70 -15.00
N ALA A 91 -15.77 -2.33 -16.26
CA ALA A 91 -16.52 -1.13 -16.64
C ALA A 91 -17.89 -1.04 -15.94
N GLU A 92 -18.23 0.18 -15.50
CA GLU A 92 -19.53 0.65 -14.96
C GLU A 92 -20.43 -0.42 -14.33
N LYS A 93 -20.04 -0.91 -13.16
CA LYS A 93 -20.87 -1.83 -12.37
C LYS A 93 -21.35 -1.19 -11.07
N THR A 94 -22.66 -1.29 -10.89
CA THR A 94 -23.50 -0.47 -10.03
C THR A 94 -23.30 -0.74 -8.53
N LYS A 95 -23.74 0.19 -7.69
CA LYS A 95 -23.78 0.09 -6.21
C LYS A 95 -24.37 -1.23 -5.70
N GLU A 96 -25.16 -1.94 -6.51
CA GLU A 96 -25.69 -3.25 -6.20
C GLU A 96 -24.63 -4.35 -6.19
N GLU A 97 -23.72 -4.39 -7.17
CA GLU A 97 -22.65 -5.38 -7.20
C GLU A 97 -21.68 -5.23 -6.02
N ALA A 98 -21.41 -3.99 -5.62
CA ALA A 98 -20.62 -3.71 -4.42
C ALA A 98 -21.28 -4.31 -3.17
N ARG A 99 -22.61 -4.19 -3.05
CA ARG A 99 -23.37 -4.84 -1.96
C ARG A 99 -23.36 -6.35 -2.06
N ARG A 100 -23.35 -6.93 -3.26
CA ARG A 100 -23.24 -8.39 -3.46
C ARG A 100 -21.89 -8.92 -2.99
N LEU A 101 -20.78 -8.20 -3.22
CA LEU A 101 -19.47 -8.57 -2.68
C LEU A 101 -19.48 -8.56 -1.14
N ILE A 102 -20.08 -7.53 -0.53
CA ILE A 102 -20.20 -7.43 0.93
C ILE A 102 -21.07 -8.57 1.49
N ALA A 103 -22.22 -8.85 0.86
CA ALA A 103 -23.08 -9.97 1.23
C ALA A 103 -22.35 -11.32 1.08
N GLY A 104 -21.55 -11.47 0.02
CA GLY A 104 -20.69 -12.64 -0.19
C GLY A 104 -19.63 -12.80 0.91
N ALA A 105 -19.05 -11.71 1.41
CA ALA A 105 -18.10 -11.74 2.53
C ALA A 105 -18.78 -12.07 3.86
N LEU A 106 -20.02 -11.61 4.10
CA LEU A 106 -20.83 -12.01 5.25
C LEU A 106 -21.14 -13.52 5.20
N LYS A 107 -21.57 -14.02 4.04
CA LYS A 107 -21.89 -15.45 3.83
C LYS A 107 -20.67 -16.35 4.01
N ARG A 108 -19.48 -15.89 3.62
CA ARG A 108 -18.21 -16.61 3.82
C ARG A 108 -17.62 -16.47 5.22
N GLY A 109 -18.24 -15.70 6.12
CA GLY A 109 -17.70 -15.46 7.46
C GLY A 109 -16.38 -14.68 7.45
N TRP A 110 -16.12 -13.86 6.43
CA TRP A 110 -14.96 -12.96 6.38
C TRP A 110 -15.19 -11.68 7.19
N ILE A 111 -16.44 -11.23 7.24
CA ILE A 111 -16.87 -10.08 8.03
C ILE A 111 -18.10 -10.43 8.85
N PHE A 112 -18.26 -9.74 9.97
CA PHE A 112 -19.39 -9.89 10.89
C PHE A 112 -19.87 -8.51 11.32
N PRO A 113 -21.16 -8.30 11.60
CA PRO A 113 -21.62 -7.10 12.29
C PRO A 113 -20.89 -6.92 13.62
N ALA A 114 -20.41 -5.71 13.90
CA ALA A 114 -19.72 -5.40 15.15
C ALA A 114 -20.73 -5.25 16.31
N LYS A 115 -20.34 -5.69 17.51
CA LYS A 115 -21.17 -5.62 18.72
C LYS A 115 -21.06 -4.24 19.37
N GLY A 116 -22.18 -3.68 19.83
CA GLY A 116 -22.21 -2.55 20.77
C GLY A 116 -21.80 -1.20 20.19
N THR A 117 -21.45 -1.14 18.92
CA THR A 117 -21.21 0.06 18.13
C THR A 117 -22.48 0.40 17.34
N GLY A 118 -22.72 1.66 17.00
CA GLY A 118 -23.90 2.07 16.23
C GLY A 118 -24.12 1.21 14.98
N ALA A 119 -25.40 1.06 14.58
CA ALA A 119 -25.77 0.25 13.42
C ALA A 119 -24.90 0.57 12.19
N GLY A 120 -24.40 -0.46 11.50
CA GLY A 120 -23.63 -0.30 10.26
C GLY A 120 -22.09 -0.42 10.39
N GLN A 121 -21.58 -0.90 11.54
CA GLN A 121 -20.18 -1.32 11.67
C GLN A 121 -20.00 -2.83 11.53
N TYR A 122 -18.87 -3.21 10.95
CA TYR A 122 -18.45 -4.58 10.66
C TYR A 122 -17.06 -4.83 11.22
N GLN A 123 -16.75 -6.09 11.50
CA GLN A 123 -15.46 -6.54 12.01
C GLN A 123 -14.96 -7.77 11.26
N THR A 124 -13.65 -7.91 11.17
CA THR A 124 -12.98 -9.06 10.53
C THR A 124 -12.19 -9.83 11.59
N PRO A 125 -12.33 -11.17 11.69
CA PRO A 125 -11.52 -11.97 12.58
C PRO A 125 -10.05 -11.91 12.17
N HIS A 126 -9.18 -11.45 13.07
CA HIS A 126 -7.76 -11.27 12.74
C HIS A 126 -7.03 -12.60 12.48
N ASP A 127 -7.47 -13.67 13.14
CA ASP A 127 -6.97 -15.04 12.99
C ASP A 127 -7.37 -15.72 11.67
N LEU A 128 -8.26 -15.11 10.88
CA LEU A 128 -8.56 -15.56 9.52
C LEU A 128 -7.73 -14.88 8.44
N ARG A 129 -7.12 -13.73 8.72
CA ARG A 129 -6.45 -12.92 7.69
C ARG A 129 -5.27 -13.64 7.07
N GLU A 130 -4.30 -13.99 7.90
CA GLU A 130 -3.05 -14.61 7.46
C GLU A 130 -3.30 -15.94 6.73
N PRO A 131 -4.11 -16.89 7.25
CA PRO A 131 -4.37 -18.14 6.53
C PRO A 131 -4.92 -17.98 5.11
N TYR A 132 -5.85 -17.04 4.91
CA TYR A 132 -6.42 -16.76 3.59
C TYR A 132 -5.42 -16.05 2.67
N ILE A 133 -4.66 -15.08 3.18
CA ILE A 133 -3.60 -14.41 2.41
C ILE A 133 -2.56 -15.43 1.96
N TYR A 134 -2.09 -16.30 2.85
CA TYR A 134 -1.11 -17.33 2.51
C TYR A 134 -1.66 -18.36 1.52
N ALA A 135 -2.91 -18.81 1.69
CA ALA A 135 -3.53 -19.71 0.72
C ALA A 135 -3.63 -19.05 -0.67
N TRP A 136 -3.94 -17.75 -0.73
CA TRP A 136 -3.94 -16.99 -1.98
C TRP A 136 -2.53 -16.87 -2.58
N LEU A 137 -1.53 -16.47 -1.80
CA LEU A 137 -0.14 -16.38 -2.25
C LEU A 137 0.37 -17.72 -2.80
N GLU A 138 0.15 -18.83 -2.08
CA GLU A 138 0.51 -20.18 -2.53
C GLU A 138 -0.13 -20.51 -3.88
N SER A 139 -1.38 -20.11 -4.11
CA SER A 139 -2.09 -20.37 -5.37
C SER A 139 -1.56 -19.57 -6.56
N GLN A 140 -1.11 -18.33 -6.33
CA GLN A 140 -0.64 -17.45 -7.41
C GLN A 140 0.82 -17.68 -7.77
N THR A 141 1.61 -18.14 -6.80
CA THR A 141 3.07 -18.24 -6.93
C THR A 141 3.54 -19.68 -7.14
N LYS A 142 2.63 -20.64 -7.29
CA LYS A 142 2.95 -22.07 -7.44
C LYS A 142 3.88 -22.35 -8.64
N ASP A 143 3.65 -21.64 -9.74
CA ASP A 143 4.40 -21.82 -10.99
C ASP A 143 5.55 -20.81 -11.12
N TRP A 144 5.77 -19.96 -10.11
CA TRP A 144 6.92 -19.08 -10.08
C TRP A 144 8.14 -19.93 -9.78
N GLN A 145 9.04 -20.04 -10.77
CA GLN A 145 10.25 -20.84 -10.67
C GLN A 145 11.02 -20.49 -9.39
N ALA A 146 11.29 -21.52 -8.57
CA ALA A 146 12.05 -21.39 -7.33
C ALA A 146 13.53 -21.04 -7.58
N ASP A 147 14.01 -21.22 -8.82
CA ASP A 147 15.41 -21.07 -9.22
C ASP A 147 15.77 -19.64 -9.66
N MET A 148 14.96 -18.63 -9.33
CA MET A 148 15.31 -17.24 -9.61
C MET A 148 16.56 -16.84 -8.81
N VAL A 149 17.67 -16.75 -9.54
CA VAL A 149 18.99 -16.43 -8.99
C VAL A 149 19.02 -14.99 -8.51
N GLU A 150 19.59 -14.78 -7.33
CA GLU A 150 19.88 -13.45 -6.81
C GLU A 150 20.69 -12.64 -7.83
N PRO A 151 20.30 -11.39 -8.14
CA PRO A 151 21.03 -10.55 -9.07
C PRO A 151 22.48 -10.32 -8.59
N LEU A 152 23.42 -10.27 -9.54
CA LEU A 152 24.86 -10.08 -9.26
C LEU A 152 25.16 -8.79 -8.48
N GLY A 153 24.31 -7.79 -8.63
CA GLY A 153 24.33 -6.56 -7.87
C GLY A 153 22.92 -6.02 -7.71
N TYR A 154 22.67 -5.41 -6.58
CA TYR A 154 21.39 -4.78 -6.29
C TYR A 154 21.57 -3.42 -5.61
N ARG A 155 20.53 -2.60 -5.74
CA ARG A 155 20.37 -1.33 -5.05
C ARG A 155 19.40 -1.52 -3.89
N ASP A 156 19.85 -1.14 -2.70
CA ASP A 156 19.04 -0.98 -1.50
C ASP A 156 19.25 0.46 -1.02
N GLU A 157 18.19 1.27 -1.01
CA GLU A 157 18.28 2.67 -0.59
C GLU A 157 18.01 2.83 0.92
N GLY A 158 17.58 1.79 1.63
CA GLY A 158 17.33 1.84 3.07
C GLY A 158 16.53 3.07 3.49
N THR A 159 17.01 3.80 4.50
CA THR A 159 16.39 5.04 4.97
C THR A 159 16.97 6.30 4.33
N ALA A 160 17.67 6.19 3.19
CA ALA A 160 18.41 7.31 2.59
C ALA A 160 17.55 8.53 2.27
N LEU A 161 16.24 8.35 2.06
CA LEU A 161 15.32 9.49 1.86
C LEU A 161 15.24 10.40 3.09
N CYS A 162 15.29 9.84 4.30
CA CYS A 162 15.32 10.60 5.54
C CYS A 162 16.65 11.35 5.71
N ASP A 163 17.76 10.70 5.38
CA ASP A 163 19.09 11.33 5.46
C ASP A 163 19.21 12.47 4.44
N ASP A 164 18.70 12.25 3.23
CA ASP A 164 18.67 13.25 2.16
C ASP A 164 17.75 14.43 2.47
N MET A 165 16.66 14.19 3.22
CA MET A 165 15.81 15.25 3.75
C MET A 165 16.61 16.16 4.68
N LEU A 166 17.38 15.60 5.61
CA LEU A 166 18.24 16.39 6.51
C LEU A 166 19.34 17.13 5.75
N GLN A 167 19.93 16.52 4.72
CA GLN A 167 20.91 17.18 3.87
C GLN A 167 20.30 18.36 3.10
N PHE A 168 19.07 18.21 2.61
CA PHE A 168 18.34 19.30 1.96
C PHE A 168 18.06 20.46 2.93
N LEU A 169 17.60 20.16 4.14
CA LEU A 169 17.37 21.20 5.15
C LEU A 169 18.68 21.93 5.52
N ARG A 170 19.78 21.20 5.71
CA ARG A 170 21.12 21.79 5.96
C ARG A 170 21.60 22.64 4.78
N PHE A 171 21.27 22.24 3.55
CA PHE A 171 21.57 23.03 2.35
C PHE A 171 20.85 24.38 2.37
N LEU A 172 19.59 24.41 2.82
CA LEU A 172 18.81 25.65 2.98
C LEU A 172 19.17 26.48 4.22
N GLU A 173 19.77 25.86 5.24
CA GLU A 173 20.24 26.54 6.45
C GLU A 173 21.39 27.51 6.15
N ALA A 174 22.23 27.18 5.16
CA ALA A 174 23.33 28.04 4.76
C ALA A 174 22.83 29.39 4.23
N GLU A 175 21.98 29.38 3.21
CA GLU A 175 21.37 30.58 2.63
C GLU A 175 20.01 30.26 1.94
N PRO A 176 19.05 31.21 1.95
CA PRO A 176 17.85 31.14 1.11
C PRO A 176 18.15 30.90 -0.37
N ILE A 177 17.41 29.97 -1.00
CA ILE A 177 17.62 29.65 -2.41
C ILE A 177 16.56 30.34 -3.27
N PRO A 178 16.96 31.11 -4.32
CA PRO A 178 16.00 31.75 -5.20
C PRO A 178 15.28 30.71 -6.05
N LEU A 179 13.98 30.94 -6.24
CA LEU A 179 13.10 30.16 -7.10
C LEU A 179 12.98 30.83 -8.47
N THR A 180 12.72 30.02 -9.50
CA THR A 180 12.32 30.49 -10.83
C THR A 180 10.89 31.03 -10.79
N ALA A 181 10.45 31.69 -11.87
CA ALA A 181 9.05 32.09 -12.01
C ALA A 181 8.07 30.91 -11.87
N ASP A 182 8.49 29.71 -12.29
CA ASP A 182 7.71 28.48 -12.18
C ASP A 182 7.79 27.81 -10.79
N GLY A 183 8.43 28.43 -9.80
CA GLY A 183 8.51 27.93 -8.43
C GLY A 183 9.63 26.92 -8.12
N GLY A 184 10.31 26.37 -9.13
CA GLY A 184 11.46 25.48 -8.92
C GLY A 184 12.76 26.19 -8.56
N MET A 185 13.68 25.53 -7.86
CA MET A 185 15.05 26.03 -7.70
C MET A 185 15.78 26.11 -9.05
N TYR A 186 16.63 27.12 -9.27
CA TYR A 186 17.46 27.16 -10.49
C TYR A 186 18.34 25.92 -10.62
N LYS A 187 18.58 25.48 -11.87
CA LYS A 187 19.34 24.26 -12.21
C LYS A 187 20.71 24.15 -11.53
N ARG A 188 21.39 25.28 -11.30
CA ARG A 188 22.68 25.30 -10.58
C ARG A 188 22.55 24.79 -9.14
N TYR A 189 21.51 25.22 -8.42
CA TYR A 189 21.26 24.81 -7.04
C TYR A 189 20.76 23.37 -6.99
N GLN A 190 19.89 22.97 -7.92
CA GLN A 190 19.48 21.57 -8.03
C GLN A 190 20.69 20.65 -8.27
N THR A 191 21.57 21.00 -9.22
CA THR A 191 22.77 20.20 -9.53
C THR A 191 23.69 20.11 -8.33
N GLN A 192 23.93 21.22 -7.64
CA GLN A 192 24.75 21.26 -6.43
C GLN A 192 24.14 20.39 -5.32
N LEU A 193 22.86 20.55 -5.02
CA LEU A 193 22.16 19.78 -3.98
C LEU A 193 22.19 18.28 -4.29
N PHE A 194 21.81 17.88 -5.51
CA PHE A 194 21.69 16.46 -5.88
C PHE A 194 23.03 15.73 -5.88
N GLN A 195 24.16 16.44 -5.98
CA GLN A 195 25.49 15.86 -5.82
C GLN A 195 25.80 15.45 -4.38
N PHE A 196 25.17 16.08 -3.38
CA PHE A 196 25.40 15.74 -1.97
C PHE A 196 24.51 14.60 -1.47
N LEU A 197 23.31 14.46 -2.04
CA LEU A 197 22.36 13.39 -1.70
C LEU A 197 22.99 12.00 -1.77
N ASN A 198 22.60 11.11 -0.86
CA ASN A 198 23.01 9.72 -0.83
C ASN A 198 22.58 9.01 -2.12
N VAL A 199 21.33 9.24 -2.54
CA VAL A 199 20.81 8.73 -3.82
C VAL A 199 20.99 9.83 -4.86
N LYS A 200 21.86 9.59 -5.84
CA LYS A 200 22.17 10.58 -6.87
C LYS A 200 20.98 10.78 -7.80
N GLU A 201 20.60 12.03 -7.98
CA GLU A 201 19.55 12.46 -8.90
C GLU A 201 20.11 13.51 -9.87
N ALA A 202 19.39 13.75 -10.97
CA ALA A 202 19.76 14.77 -11.94
C ALA A 202 18.59 15.74 -12.16
N PRO A 203 18.85 17.03 -12.38
CA PRO A 203 17.80 17.97 -12.76
C PRO A 203 17.04 17.48 -13.99
N LEU A 204 15.75 17.77 -14.04
CA LEU A 204 14.93 17.40 -15.19
C LEU A 204 15.49 18.03 -16.48
N PRO A 205 15.42 17.33 -17.63
CA PRO A 205 15.88 17.87 -18.90
C PRO A 205 14.98 19.03 -19.35
N PRO A 206 15.53 20.08 -20.00
CA PRO A 206 14.73 21.15 -20.58
C PRO A 206 13.84 20.56 -21.68
N GLN A 207 12.53 20.83 -21.64
CA GLN A 207 11.53 20.46 -22.65
C GLN A 207 10.92 19.04 -22.63
N LYS A 208 10.79 18.39 -21.48
CA LYS A 208 9.85 17.26 -21.41
C LYS A 208 8.65 17.66 -20.56
N TRP A 209 7.53 17.96 -21.22
CA TRP A 209 6.25 17.94 -20.53
C TRP A 209 6.17 16.59 -19.79
N ARG A 210 5.98 16.68 -18.47
CA ARG A 210 6.06 15.55 -17.56
C ARG A 210 4.73 15.49 -16.84
N PHE A 211 4.25 14.27 -16.64
CA PHE A 211 3.16 14.00 -15.71
C PHE A 211 3.73 13.27 -14.49
N GLY A 212 3.13 13.51 -13.33
CA GLY A 212 3.57 12.96 -12.06
C GLY A 212 2.60 13.28 -10.94
N TYR A 213 2.90 12.76 -9.75
CA TYR A 213 2.08 12.93 -8.57
C TYR A 213 2.88 13.70 -7.53
N GLY A 214 2.24 14.66 -6.87
CA GLY A 214 2.94 15.65 -6.06
C GLY A 214 2.54 17.05 -6.47
N LEU A 215 3.04 18.02 -5.71
CA LEU A 215 2.92 19.43 -6.09
C LEU A 215 4.05 19.82 -7.04
N HIS A 216 5.27 19.35 -6.79
CA HIS A 216 6.48 19.76 -7.52
C HIS A 216 7.01 18.70 -8.50
N PHE A 217 6.15 17.80 -8.99
CA PHE A 217 6.58 16.68 -9.83
C PHE A 217 7.14 17.14 -11.19
N ASP A 218 6.70 18.28 -11.69
CA ASP A 218 7.14 18.87 -12.96
C ASP A 218 8.43 19.68 -12.81
N LEU A 219 8.82 20.00 -11.57
CA LEU A 219 10.00 20.78 -11.24
C LEU A 219 11.19 19.89 -10.83
N TYR A 220 10.91 18.73 -10.24
CA TYR A 220 11.92 17.84 -9.67
C TYR A 220 11.74 16.36 -10.05
N PRO A 221 12.80 15.54 -10.00
CA PRO A 221 12.69 14.08 -10.08
C PRO A 221 11.76 13.49 -9.01
N ASP A 222 11.17 12.30 -9.25
CA ASP A 222 10.12 11.72 -8.38
C ASP A 222 10.49 11.68 -6.89
N ARG A 223 11.72 11.25 -6.59
CA ARG A 223 12.18 11.06 -5.21
C ARG A 223 12.40 12.41 -4.53
N PHE A 224 13.13 13.32 -5.17
CA PHE A 224 13.30 14.67 -4.61
C PHE A 224 11.98 15.44 -4.52
N SER A 225 11.07 15.30 -5.49
CA SER A 225 9.74 15.92 -5.44
C SER A 225 8.96 15.44 -4.21
N LEU A 226 8.96 14.14 -3.91
CA LEU A 226 8.30 13.60 -2.71
C LEU A 226 8.90 14.18 -1.42
N LEU A 227 10.23 14.24 -1.34
CA LEU A 227 10.96 14.81 -0.21
C LEU A 227 10.64 16.29 -0.03
N TYR A 228 10.66 17.06 -1.11
CA TYR A 228 10.36 18.49 -1.11
C TYR A 228 8.91 18.75 -0.66
N ASP A 229 7.94 18.04 -1.26
CA ASP A 229 6.53 18.11 -0.91
C ASP A 229 6.30 17.76 0.56
N PHE A 230 7.02 16.76 1.08
CA PHE A 230 6.94 16.38 2.50
C PHE A 230 7.46 17.50 3.41
N CYS A 231 8.63 18.06 3.11
CA CYS A 231 9.20 19.17 3.87
C CYS A 231 8.28 20.38 3.88
N TYR A 232 7.70 20.70 2.72
CA TYR A 232 6.74 21.79 2.57
C TYR A 232 5.46 21.53 3.37
N PHE A 233 4.88 20.34 3.25
CA PHE A 233 3.68 19.94 3.98
C PHE A 233 3.89 19.97 5.50
N ARG A 234 5.07 19.56 5.97
CA ARG A 234 5.48 19.60 7.38
C ARG A 234 5.90 20.98 7.87
N ARG A 235 5.94 21.98 6.98
CA ARG A 235 6.43 23.33 7.27
C ARG A 235 7.88 23.37 7.76
N TYR A 236 8.70 22.41 7.34
CA TYR A 236 10.16 22.48 7.54
C TYR A 236 10.81 23.48 6.59
N ILE A 237 10.16 23.71 5.45
CA ILE A 237 10.51 24.75 4.50
C ILE A 237 9.30 25.64 4.21
N GLU A 238 9.56 26.84 3.73
CA GLU A 238 8.56 27.75 3.20
C GLU A 238 9.03 28.38 1.88
N GLU A 239 8.06 28.70 1.03
CA GLU A 239 8.27 29.42 -0.23
C GLU A 239 7.69 30.82 -0.09
N ASN A 240 8.54 31.84 0.00
CA ASN A 240 8.11 33.21 0.18
C ASN A 240 9.05 34.20 -0.53
N GLY A 241 8.46 35.22 -1.16
CA GLY A 241 9.20 36.28 -1.84
C GLY A 241 10.08 35.81 -3.00
N GLY A 242 9.77 34.67 -3.63
CA GLY A 242 10.59 34.07 -4.69
C GLY A 242 11.80 33.30 -4.18
N PHE A 243 11.81 32.90 -2.90
CA PHE A 243 12.85 32.06 -2.30
C PHE A 243 12.23 30.88 -1.57
N VAL A 244 12.95 29.75 -1.54
CA VAL A 244 12.72 28.67 -0.58
C VAL A 244 13.70 28.82 0.59
N ARG A 245 13.18 28.65 1.81
CA ARG A 245 13.93 28.83 3.07
C ARG A 245 13.56 27.75 4.06
N ILE A 246 14.52 27.41 4.93
CA ILE A 246 14.23 26.59 6.11
C ILE A 246 13.45 27.42 7.14
N THR A 247 12.48 26.79 7.81
CA THR A 247 11.75 27.39 8.94
C THR A 247 12.41 27.05 10.26
N ASP A 248 11.93 27.61 11.37
CA ASP A 248 12.39 27.22 12.70
C ASP A 248 12.11 25.74 13.01
N GLN A 249 10.97 25.19 12.55
CA GLN A 249 10.68 23.76 12.67
C GLN A 249 11.66 22.89 11.89
N GLY A 250 12.10 23.34 10.72
CA GLY A 250 13.15 22.66 9.96
C GLY A 250 14.49 22.66 10.69
N ARG A 251 14.84 23.77 11.37
CA ARG A 251 16.07 23.88 12.17
C ARG A 251 16.04 22.98 13.41
N GLU A 252 14.90 22.93 14.10
CA GLU A 252 14.69 22.01 15.23
C GLU A 252 14.91 20.56 14.80
N LEU A 253 14.40 20.17 13.63
CA LEU A 253 14.60 18.84 13.07
C LEU A 253 16.08 18.53 12.74
N ILE A 254 16.86 19.52 12.30
CA ILE A 254 18.31 19.35 12.09
C ILE A 254 19.02 19.08 13.43
N ALA A 255 18.59 19.76 14.49
CA ALA A 255 19.20 19.68 15.81
C ALA A 255 18.87 18.36 16.54
N ASP A 256 17.64 17.85 16.40
CA ASP A 256 17.21 16.57 16.97
C ASP A 256 16.53 15.67 15.91
N PRO A 257 17.33 14.89 15.14
CA PRO A 257 16.79 14.07 14.07
C PRO A 257 16.12 12.79 14.61
N ALA A 258 14.81 12.82 14.78
CA ALA A 258 14.01 11.63 15.09
C ALA A 258 13.78 10.73 13.84
N VAL A 259 14.84 10.17 13.25
CA VAL A 259 14.82 9.50 11.93
C VAL A 259 13.73 8.42 11.79
N ALA A 260 13.53 7.59 12.81
CA ALA A 260 12.56 6.49 12.76
C ALA A 260 11.10 6.97 12.66
N GLU A 261 10.75 8.08 13.32
CA GLU A 261 9.41 8.66 13.26
C GLU A 261 9.13 9.21 11.85
N HIS A 262 10.07 10.00 11.32
CA HIS A 262 9.96 10.61 10.00
C HIS A 262 9.89 9.57 8.88
N TYR A 263 10.58 8.44 9.03
CA TYR A 263 10.52 7.35 8.04
C TYR A 263 9.09 6.82 7.85
N HIS A 264 8.39 6.51 8.95
CA HIS A 264 7.01 6.02 8.88
C HIS A 264 6.05 7.09 8.35
N GLU A 265 6.28 8.35 8.70
CA GLU A 265 5.47 9.46 8.25
C GLU A 265 5.66 9.79 6.77
N LEU A 266 6.87 9.68 6.23
CA LEU A 266 7.17 9.81 4.80
C LEU A 266 6.42 8.75 3.98
N ILE A 267 6.43 7.49 4.42
CA ILE A 267 5.67 6.42 3.74
C ILE A 267 4.17 6.74 3.78
N ARG A 268 3.63 7.16 4.93
CA ARG A 268 2.22 7.57 5.04
C ARG A 268 1.89 8.75 4.14
N PHE A 269 2.78 9.75 4.08
CA PHE A 269 2.62 10.92 3.23
C PHE A 269 2.56 10.53 1.75
N TRP A 270 3.50 9.70 1.28
CA TRP A 270 3.48 9.15 -0.08
C TRP A 270 2.17 8.43 -0.39
N LEU A 271 1.73 7.54 0.51
CA LEU A 271 0.45 6.84 0.35
C LEU A 271 -0.72 7.84 0.23
N ARG A 272 -0.77 8.89 1.06
CA ARG A 272 -1.84 9.91 1.02
C ARG A 272 -1.82 10.71 -0.28
N LEU A 273 -0.62 11.07 -0.74
CA LEU A 273 -0.40 11.85 -1.95
C LEU A 273 -0.82 11.06 -3.19
N TYR A 274 -0.49 9.76 -3.23
CA TYR A 274 -0.70 8.92 -4.42
C TYR A 274 -2.08 8.23 -4.43
N LYS A 275 -2.79 8.17 -3.30
CA LYS A 275 -4.08 7.47 -3.13
C LYS A 275 -5.13 7.79 -4.19
N ARG A 276 -5.21 9.06 -4.63
CA ARG A 276 -6.19 9.47 -5.64
C ARG A 276 -5.90 8.82 -6.99
N ALA A 277 -4.63 8.79 -7.39
CA ALA A 277 -4.18 8.20 -8.64
C ALA A 277 -4.21 6.67 -8.58
N ILE A 278 -3.81 6.12 -7.44
CA ILE A 278 -3.69 4.68 -7.20
C ILE A 278 -4.50 4.29 -5.95
N PRO A 279 -5.83 4.11 -6.05
CA PRO A 279 -6.66 3.74 -4.91
C PRO A 279 -6.23 2.44 -4.21
N ASN A 280 -5.62 1.52 -4.98
CA ASN A 280 -5.09 0.24 -4.50
C ASN A 280 -3.72 0.31 -3.83
N LEU A 281 -3.08 1.47 -3.78
CA LEU A 281 -1.71 1.59 -3.28
C LEU A 281 -1.51 1.01 -1.87
N PRO A 282 -2.40 1.24 -0.88
CA PRO A 282 -2.25 0.64 0.45
C PRO A 282 -2.25 -0.89 0.45
N MET A 283 -2.97 -1.52 -0.50
CA MET A 283 -2.96 -2.97 -0.66
C MET A 283 -1.68 -3.43 -1.35
N LEU A 284 -1.29 -2.78 -2.46
CA LEU A 284 -0.10 -3.15 -3.24
C LEU A 284 1.18 -3.07 -2.40
N VAL A 285 1.32 -2.04 -1.58
CA VAL A 285 2.49 -1.82 -0.72
C VAL A 285 2.66 -2.89 0.34
N GLN A 286 1.57 -3.56 0.74
CA GLN A 286 1.62 -4.71 1.64
C GLN A 286 1.80 -6.02 0.89
N LEU A 287 1.17 -6.16 -0.27
CA LEU A 287 1.17 -7.39 -1.03
C LEU A 287 2.52 -7.68 -1.71
N ILE A 288 3.17 -6.67 -2.30
CA ILE A 288 4.43 -6.85 -3.02
C ILE A 288 5.54 -7.40 -2.10
N PRO A 289 5.72 -6.89 -0.86
CA PRO A 289 6.65 -7.48 0.10
C PRO A 289 6.31 -8.92 0.50
N LEU A 290 5.03 -9.27 0.61
CA LEU A 290 4.60 -10.64 0.92
C LEU A 290 4.89 -11.60 -0.24
N LEU A 291 4.66 -11.16 -1.49
CA LEU A 291 5.02 -11.93 -2.68
C LEU A 291 6.53 -12.19 -2.71
N SER A 292 7.33 -11.14 -2.45
CA SER A 292 8.80 -11.16 -2.53
C SER A 292 9.51 -11.58 -1.24
N ALA A 293 8.78 -12.14 -0.27
CA ALA A 293 9.36 -12.55 1.00
C ALA A 293 10.37 -13.70 0.78
N GLY A 294 11.65 -13.41 1.06
CA GLY A 294 12.75 -14.37 0.97
C GLY A 294 13.14 -14.77 -0.46
N ARG A 295 12.71 -14.03 -1.49
CA ARG A 295 13.05 -14.32 -2.89
C ARG A 295 13.04 -13.07 -3.77
N TRP A 296 13.82 -13.10 -4.84
CA TRP A 296 13.77 -12.10 -5.89
C TRP A 296 12.66 -12.44 -6.89
N ILE A 297 11.86 -11.44 -7.28
CA ILE A 297 10.76 -11.60 -8.24
C ILE A 297 10.97 -10.67 -9.43
N ALA A 298 10.79 -11.23 -10.62
CA ALA A 298 10.83 -10.51 -11.87
C ALA A 298 9.69 -9.50 -12.01
N GLN A 299 9.99 -8.34 -12.60
CA GLN A 299 8.96 -7.34 -12.88
C GLN A 299 7.83 -7.91 -13.74
N SER A 300 8.13 -8.77 -14.72
CA SER A 300 7.12 -9.42 -15.56
C SER A 300 6.11 -10.26 -14.75
N GLN A 301 6.58 -10.98 -13.72
CA GLN A 301 5.73 -11.77 -12.83
C GLN A 301 4.82 -10.89 -11.99
N LEU A 302 5.37 -9.81 -11.41
CA LEU A 302 4.58 -8.81 -10.68
C LEU A 302 3.56 -8.14 -11.61
N SER A 303 3.96 -7.80 -12.85
CA SER A 303 3.08 -7.21 -13.84
C SER A 303 1.93 -8.15 -14.22
N GLY A 304 2.22 -9.42 -14.50
CA GLY A 304 1.20 -10.41 -14.85
C GLY A 304 0.13 -10.58 -13.77
N LEU A 305 0.52 -10.45 -12.50
CA LEU A 305 -0.39 -10.59 -11.36
C LEU A 305 -1.12 -9.28 -11.00
N LEU A 306 -0.44 -8.14 -11.01
CA LEU A 306 -0.93 -6.89 -10.38
C LEU A 306 -1.56 -5.91 -11.36
N LEU A 307 -1.18 -5.93 -12.65
CA LEU A 307 -1.75 -5.01 -13.64
C LEU A 307 -3.28 -5.06 -13.75
N PRO A 308 -3.96 -6.21 -13.64
CA PRO A 308 -5.43 -6.26 -13.66
C PRO A 308 -6.10 -5.41 -12.58
N TRP A 309 -5.39 -4.99 -11.53
CA TRP A 309 -5.90 -4.17 -10.44
C TRP A 309 -5.43 -2.72 -10.49
N ILE A 310 -4.66 -2.35 -11.51
CA ILE A 310 -4.14 -0.99 -11.70
C ILE A 310 -4.87 -0.36 -12.88
N LYS A 311 -5.41 0.84 -12.65
CA LYS A 311 -6.11 1.61 -13.68
C LYS A 311 -5.21 2.67 -14.27
N PRO A 312 -5.36 3.00 -15.56
CA PRO A 312 -4.75 4.20 -16.09
C PRO A 312 -5.23 5.43 -15.31
N PHE A 313 -4.35 6.41 -15.16
CA PHE A 313 -4.66 7.67 -14.49
C PHE A 313 -4.07 8.84 -15.25
N TYR A 314 -4.96 9.63 -15.87
CA TYR A 314 -4.62 10.67 -16.84
C TYR A 314 -3.69 10.14 -17.95
N TYR A 315 -2.38 10.34 -17.81
CA TYR A 315 -1.38 10.03 -18.81
C TYR A 315 -0.48 8.85 -18.44
N ASP A 316 -0.62 8.30 -17.23
CA ASP A 316 0.09 7.08 -16.86
C ASP A 316 -0.76 5.85 -17.23
N GLU A 317 -0.18 4.93 -17.99
CA GLU A 317 -0.73 3.60 -18.23
C GLU A 317 -0.49 2.67 -17.02
N PRO A 318 -1.26 1.58 -16.84
CA PRO A 318 -1.11 0.69 -15.69
C PRO A 318 0.32 0.19 -15.45
N ILE A 319 1.08 -0.07 -16.52
CA ILE A 319 2.48 -0.50 -16.42
C ILE A 319 3.42 0.60 -15.92
N ASP A 320 3.18 1.85 -16.33
CA ASP A 320 3.95 3.01 -15.86
C ASP A 320 3.65 3.29 -14.39
N ILE A 321 2.39 3.12 -13.98
CA ILE A 321 1.99 3.23 -12.58
C ILE A 321 2.71 2.18 -11.74
N LEU A 322 2.63 0.90 -12.14
CA LEU A 322 3.28 -0.18 -11.40
C LEU A 322 4.79 0.04 -11.29
N SER A 323 5.46 0.33 -12.41
CA SER A 323 6.92 0.46 -12.44
C SER A 323 7.42 1.74 -11.77
N ASN A 324 6.90 2.90 -12.18
CA ASN A 324 7.46 4.20 -11.79
C ASN A 324 6.83 4.77 -10.52
N ARG A 325 5.53 4.52 -10.29
CA ARG A 325 4.78 5.13 -9.17
C ARG A 325 4.67 4.22 -7.96
N VAL A 326 4.77 2.90 -8.16
CA VAL A 326 4.72 1.90 -7.09
C VAL A 326 6.12 1.35 -6.83
N LEU A 327 6.67 0.51 -7.73
CA LEU A 327 7.91 -0.23 -7.46
C LEU A 327 9.11 0.68 -7.25
N LYS A 328 9.36 1.62 -8.15
CA LYS A 328 10.46 2.61 -8.02
C LYS A 328 10.33 3.43 -6.74
N MET A 329 9.13 3.89 -6.39
CA MET A 329 8.91 4.66 -5.16
C MET A 329 9.07 3.81 -3.91
N MET A 330 8.64 2.55 -3.94
CA MET A 330 8.90 1.60 -2.85
C MET A 330 10.39 1.34 -2.66
N VAL A 331 11.21 1.34 -3.73
CA VAL A 331 12.67 1.31 -3.60
C VAL A 331 13.19 2.60 -2.96
N HIS A 332 12.73 3.77 -3.41
CA HIS A 332 13.14 5.05 -2.84
C HIS A 332 12.76 5.25 -1.37
N LEU A 333 11.67 4.60 -0.94
CA LEU A 333 11.22 4.54 0.45
C LEU A 333 11.87 3.39 1.23
N GLY A 334 12.82 2.66 0.66
CA GLY A 334 13.51 1.56 1.32
C GLY A 334 12.64 0.35 1.63
N LEU A 335 11.49 0.20 0.98
CA LEU A 335 10.57 -0.93 1.15
C LEU A 335 10.96 -2.12 0.27
N LEU A 336 11.63 -1.85 -0.85
CA LEU A 336 12.12 -2.86 -1.78
C LEU A 336 13.60 -2.63 -2.11
N LYS A 337 14.30 -3.72 -2.37
CA LYS A 337 15.55 -3.72 -3.13
C LYS A 337 15.24 -3.96 -4.60
N VAL A 338 16.10 -3.47 -5.47
CA VAL A 338 16.00 -3.69 -6.91
C VAL A 338 17.35 -4.12 -7.49
N GLY A 339 17.34 -5.13 -8.35
CA GLY A 339 18.52 -5.57 -9.10
C GLY A 339 18.12 -5.95 -10.52
N GLN A 340 19.09 -6.37 -11.32
CA GLN A 340 18.84 -6.88 -12.67
C GLN A 340 19.30 -8.33 -12.79
N SER A 341 18.48 -9.15 -13.46
CA SER A 341 18.87 -10.49 -13.86
C SER A 341 19.98 -10.44 -14.92
N ALA A 342 20.55 -11.60 -15.25
CA ALA A 342 21.50 -11.72 -16.37
C ALA A 342 20.90 -11.24 -17.71
N GLU A 343 19.59 -11.33 -17.87
CA GLU A 343 18.83 -10.90 -19.05
C GLU A 343 18.39 -9.43 -18.99
N GLN A 344 18.93 -8.64 -18.05
CA GLN A 344 18.59 -7.23 -17.83
C GLN A 344 17.15 -6.99 -17.37
N GLU A 345 16.43 -8.02 -16.92
CA GLU A 345 15.11 -7.87 -16.33
C GLU A 345 15.21 -7.33 -14.90
N TRP A 346 14.38 -6.35 -14.57
CA TRP A 346 14.30 -5.82 -13.21
C TRP A 346 13.71 -6.86 -12.25
N MET A 347 14.42 -7.07 -11.14
CA MET A 347 14.05 -7.99 -10.07
C MET A 347 13.87 -7.21 -8.77
N TYR A 348 12.90 -7.59 -7.96
CA TYR A 348 12.61 -6.94 -6.68
C TYR A 348 12.56 -7.93 -5.52
N THR A 349 13.03 -7.51 -4.35
CA THR A 349 12.84 -8.24 -3.08
C THR A 349 12.51 -7.28 -1.94
N THR A 350 11.80 -7.78 -0.92
CA THR A 350 11.49 -7.02 0.30
C THR A 350 12.75 -6.70 1.12
N THR A 351 12.75 -5.56 1.81
CA THR A 351 13.77 -5.17 2.79
C THR A 351 13.33 -5.52 4.23
N SER A 352 14.29 -5.52 5.17
CA SER A 352 13.97 -5.62 6.60
C SER A 352 13.15 -4.42 7.11
N ALA A 353 13.43 -3.21 6.59
CA ALA A 353 12.68 -2.00 6.91
C ALA A 353 11.19 -2.12 6.51
N SER A 354 10.91 -2.74 5.36
CA SER A 354 9.53 -3.06 4.94
C SER A 354 8.83 -3.95 5.95
N GLN A 355 9.48 -5.02 6.41
CA GLN A 355 8.90 -5.95 7.40
C GLN A 355 8.62 -5.24 8.73
N ALA A 356 9.56 -4.41 9.21
CA ALA A 356 9.38 -3.61 10.42
C ALA A 356 8.21 -2.62 10.29
N TRP A 357 8.15 -1.89 9.18
CA TRP A 357 7.06 -0.96 8.89
C TRP A 357 5.71 -1.69 8.82
N LEU A 358 5.63 -2.79 8.06
CA LEU A 358 4.43 -3.61 7.96
C LEU A 358 3.98 -4.12 9.33
N GLY A 359 4.89 -4.52 10.22
CA GLY A 359 4.57 -4.91 11.59
C GLY A 359 3.85 -3.81 12.38
N SER A 360 4.26 -2.55 12.21
CA SER A 360 3.67 -1.37 12.88
C SER A 360 2.45 -0.76 12.15
N TYR A 361 2.27 -1.09 10.88
CA TYR A 361 1.20 -0.56 10.04
C TYR A 361 -0.15 -1.13 10.45
N ASN A 362 -1.16 -0.28 10.67
CA ASN A 362 -2.50 -0.69 11.14
C ASN A 362 -3.63 -0.41 10.12
N GLY A 363 -3.29 -0.26 8.84
CA GLY A 363 -4.24 0.11 7.78
C GLY A 363 -4.21 1.61 7.46
N PHE A 364 -4.91 2.00 6.40
CA PHE A 364 -4.93 3.37 5.89
C PHE A 364 -6.32 4.00 6.04
N VAL A 365 -6.49 4.86 7.05
CA VAL A 365 -7.72 5.66 7.24
C VAL A 365 -7.56 7.07 6.70
N ASP A 366 -6.33 7.50 6.43
CA ASP A 366 -6.05 8.90 6.19
C ASP A 366 -6.70 9.41 4.90
N THR A 367 -7.20 10.63 4.99
CA THR A 367 -7.76 11.38 3.87
C THR A 367 -6.65 11.74 2.90
N THR A 368 -7.01 11.84 1.61
CA THR A 368 -6.10 12.33 0.58
C THR A 368 -5.62 13.72 0.97
N ILE A 369 -4.31 13.96 0.89
CA ILE A 369 -3.77 15.30 1.09
C ILE A 369 -4.11 16.11 -0.17
N LEU A 370 -4.88 17.18 0.02
CA LEU A 370 -4.96 18.27 -0.95
C LEU A 370 -3.88 19.27 -0.56
N LEU A 371 -2.69 19.15 -1.16
CA LEU A 371 -1.70 20.23 -1.11
C LEU A 371 -2.34 21.38 -1.91
N LYS A 372 -2.61 22.49 -1.23
CA LYS A 372 -3.14 23.71 -1.84
C LYS A 372 -2.00 24.62 -2.26
#